data_AF-A0A2V7PJL3-F1
#
_entry.id   AF-A0A2V7PJL3-F1
#
_cell.length_a   1.000
_cell.length_b   1.000
_cell.length_c   1.000
_cell.angle_alpha   90.00
_cell.angle_beta   90.00
_cell.angle_gamma   90.00
#
_symmetry.space_group_name_H-M   'P 1'
#
loop_
_entity.id
_entity.type
_entity.pdbx_description
1 polymer ?
#
loop_
_entity_poly.entity_id
_entity_poly.type
_entity_poly.pdbx_seq_one_letter_code
_entity_poly.pdbx_strand_id
1 'polypeptide(L)' 'MSARARAERRHNRPLREVLDDLIGHARDIARRAKAMTPAELAYAEQRLEWLAEEVWRAATGEPPPA' A
#
# COMPACT_ATOMS: atom_id res chain seq x y z
N MET A 1 -5.23 -9.15 16.65
CA MET A 1 -6.07 -8.95 15.44
C MET A 1 -7.43 -9.58 15.67
N SER A 2 -8.52 -8.91 15.29
CA SER A 2 -9.88 -9.44 15.47
C SER A 2 -10.17 -10.60 14.49
N ALA A 3 -11.10 -11.48 14.85
CA ALA A 3 -11.55 -12.58 13.98
C ALA A 3 -12.13 -12.08 12.65
N ARG A 4 -12.83 -10.94 12.70
CA ARG A 4 -13.38 -10.25 11.51
C ARG A 4 -12.28 -9.81 10.55
N ALA A 5 -11.24 -9.13 11.03
CA ALA A 5 -10.11 -8.72 10.18
C ALA A 5 -9.40 -9.92 9.53
N ARG A 6 -9.39 -11.08 10.20
CA ARG A 6 -8.83 -12.33 9.66
C ARG A 6 -9.75 -12.98 8.61
N ALA A 7 -11.06 -12.77 8.69
CA ALA A 7 -12.01 -13.19 7.66
C ALA A 7 -11.92 -12.28 6.44
N GLU A 8 -11.91 -10.96 6.61
CA GLU A 8 -11.73 -9.97 5.53
C GLU A 8 -10.46 -10.24 4.72
N ARG A 9 -9.32 -10.47 5.40
CA ARG A 9 -8.04 -10.81 4.75
C ARG A 9 -8.05 -12.11 3.93
N ARG A 10 -8.95 -13.04 4.27
CA ARG A 10 -9.10 -14.30 3.54
C ARG A 10 -10.01 -14.14 2.31
N HIS A 11 -10.95 -13.20 2.35
CA HIS A 11 -11.95 -13.01 1.30
C HIS A 11 -11.61 -11.88 0.31
N ASN A 12 -10.93 -10.81 0.73
CA ASN A 12 -10.54 -9.70 -0.15
C ASN A 12 -9.05 -9.80 -0.49
N ARG A 13 -8.73 -10.68 -1.46
CA ARG A 13 -7.36 -10.93 -1.90
C ARG A 13 -6.70 -9.68 -2.55
N PRO A 14 -7.38 -8.91 -3.42
CA PRO A 14 -6.82 -7.67 -3.95
C PRO A 14 -6.42 -6.67 -2.85
N LEU A 15 -7.31 -6.42 -1.88
CA LEU A 15 -7.00 -5.53 -0.76
C LEU A 15 -5.80 -5.99 0.06
N ARG A 16 -5.65 -7.30 0.26
CA ARG A 16 -4.48 -7.85 0.96
C ARG A 16 -3.18 -7.56 0.20
N GLU A 17 -3.17 -7.80 -1.11
CA GLU A 17 -1.99 -7.62 -1.94
C GLU A 17 -1.53 -6.16 -1.95
N VAL A 18 -2.46 -5.21 -2.12
CA VAL A 18 -2.14 -3.78 -2.05
C VAL A 18 -1.64 -3.35 -0.66
N LEU A 19 -2.26 -3.86 0.41
CA LEU A 19 -1.81 -3.58 1.79
C LEU A 19 -0.40 -4.14 2.05
N ASP A 20 -0.08 -5.32 1.54
CA ASP A 20 1.24 -5.92 1.67
C ASP A 20 2.29 -5.08 0.92
N ASP A 21 1.97 -4.59 -0.28
CA ASP A 21 2.83 -3.69 -1.06
C ASP A 21 3.06 -2.34 -0.37
N LEU A 22 2.00 -1.74 0.18
CA LEU A 22 2.06 -0.49 0.96
C LEU A 22 2.98 -0.64 2.17
N ILE A 23 2.81 -1.72 2.95
CA ILE A 23 3.66 -2.01 4.11
C ILE A 23 5.11 -2.26 3.67
N GLY A 24 5.31 -2.95 2.54
CA GLY A 24 6.62 -3.18 1.94
C GLY A 24 7.35 -1.87 1.64
N HIS A 25 6.68 -0.96 0.94
CA HIS A 25 7.23 0.35 0.58
C HIS A 25 7.51 1.23 1.80
N ALA A 26 6.55 1.31 2.74
CA ALA A 26 6.73 2.08 3.96
C ALA A 26 7.96 1.60 4.77
N ARG A 27 8.17 0.29 4.84
CA ARG A 27 9.35 -0.30 5.51
C ARG A 27 10.65 -0.06 4.75
N ASP A 28 10.63 0.01 3.42
CA ASP A 28 11.84 0.32 2.64
C ASP A 28 12.25 1.78 2.87
N ILE A 29 11.31 2.71 2.75
CA ILE A 29 11.53 4.14 3.02
C ILE A 29 12.03 4.33 4.46
N ALA A 30 11.35 3.76 5.45
CA ALA A 30 11.76 3.90 6.85
C ALA A 30 13.19 3.40 7.11
N ARG A 31 13.66 2.39 6.36
CA ARG A 31 15.02 1.84 6.50
C ARG A 31 16.07 2.62 5.70
N ARG A 32 15.70 3.20 4.56
CA ARG A 32 16.66 3.69 3.57
C ARG A 32 16.54 5.16 3.20
N ALA A 33 15.56 5.90 3.73
CA ALA A 33 15.31 7.30 3.37
C ALA A 33 16.57 8.17 3.42
N LYS A 34 17.46 7.98 4.41
CA LYS A 34 18.71 8.75 4.54
C LYS A 34 19.75 8.46 3.47
N ALA A 35 19.63 7.34 2.76
CA ALA A 35 20.52 6.92 1.68
C ALA A 35 19.88 7.09 0.29
N MET A 36 18.62 7.54 0.23
CA MET A 36 17.93 7.85 -1.02
C MET A 36 18.35 9.25 -1.50
N THR A 37 18.50 9.38 -2.81
CA THR A 37 18.54 10.69 -3.46
C THR A 37 17.18 11.40 -3.30
N PRO A 38 17.12 12.74 -3.45
CA PRO A 38 15.85 13.46 -3.41
C PRO A 38 14.82 12.95 -4.43
N ALA A 39 15.27 12.54 -5.63
CA ALA A 39 14.39 12.01 -6.66
C ALA A 39 13.82 10.63 -6.28
N GLU A 40 14.63 9.75 -5.70
CA GLU A 40 14.18 8.44 -5.21
C GLU A 40 13.19 8.59 -4.05
N LEU A 41 13.45 9.51 -3.12
CA LEU A 41 12.54 9.77 -2.02
C LEU A 41 11.19 10.31 -2.53
N ALA A 42 11.21 11.30 -3.43
CA ALA A 42 9.99 11.86 -4.01
C ALA A 42 9.18 10.79 -4.78
N TYR A 43 9.86 9.91 -5.51
CA TYR A 43 9.21 8.78 -6.17
C TYR A 43 8.59 7.82 -5.16
N ALA A 44 9.31 7.49 -4.08
CA ALA A 44 8.83 6.56 -3.06
C ALA A 44 7.62 7.13 -2.28
N GLU A 45 7.61 8.44 -2.02
CA GLU A 45 6.47 9.16 -1.44
C GLU A 45 5.25 9.14 -2.36
N GLN A 46 5.42 9.49 -3.65
CA GLN A 46 4.33 9.38 -4.65
C GLN A 46 3.80 7.95 -4.76
N ARG A 47 4.69 6.95 -4.65
CA ARG A 47 4.30 5.54 -4.68
C ARG A 47 3.48 5.15 -3.45
N LEU A 48 3.80 5.69 -2.27
CA LEU A 48 2.97 5.48 -1.07
C LEU A 48 1.59 6.11 -1.22
N GLU A 49 1.50 7.33 -1.76
CA GLU A 49 0.23 8.00 -2.01
C GLU A 49 -0.64 7.19 -2.99
N TRP A 50 -0.05 6.73 -4.10
CA TRP A 50 -0.74 5.87 -5.05
C TRP A 50 -1.22 4.56 -4.40
N LEU A 51 -0.39 3.89 -3.60
CA LEU A 51 -0.78 2.66 -2.90
C LEU A 51 -1.91 2.90 -1.89
N ALA A 52 -1.96 4.07 -1.25
CA ALA A 52 -3.05 4.42 -0.35
C ALA A 52 -4.39 4.57 -1.11
N GLU A 53 -4.37 5.19 -2.29
CA GLU A 53 -5.55 5.26 -3.16
C GLU A 53 -6.01 3.87 -3.62
N GLU A 54 -5.08 3.00 -3.99
CA GLU A 54 -5.41 1.61 -4.37
C GLU A 54 -6.01 0.81 -3.21
N VAL A 55 -5.56 1.04 -1.97
CA VAL A 55 -6.21 0.46 -0.78
C VAL A 55 -7.66 0.90 -0.69
N TRP A 56 -7.92 2.19 -0.97
CA TRP A 56 -9.28 2.73 -0.93
C TRP A 56 -10.16 2.12 -2.00
N ARG A 57 -9.68 2.04 -3.25
CA ARG A 57 -10.40 1.37 -4.35
C ARG A 57 -10.70 -0.10 -4.02
N ALA A 58 -9.72 -0.84 -3.51
CA ALA A 58 -9.90 -2.25 -3.16
C ALA A 58 -10.85 -2.46 -1.96
N ALA A 59 -10.94 -1.48 -1.06
CA ALA A 59 -11.85 -1.51 0.08
C ALA A 59 -13.29 -1.14 -0.31
N THR A 60 -13.47 -0.21 -1.26
CA THR A 60 -14.78 0.27 -1.73
C THR A 60 -15.33 -0.52 -2.91
N GLY A 61 -14.49 -1.29 -3.61
CA GLY A 61 -14.85 -2.01 -4.83
C GLY A 61 -14.88 -1.13 -6.08
N GLU A 62 -14.19 0.02 -6.06
CA GLU A 62 -14.09 0.94 -7.19
C GLU A 62 -13.15 0.38 -8.28
N PRO A 63 -13.51 0.48 -9.57
CA PRO A 63 -12.61 0.06 -10.65
C PRO A 63 -11.34 0.94 -10.76
N PRO A 64 -10.22 0.40 -11.30
CA PRO A 64 -9.03 1.19 -11.57
C PRO A 64 -9.31 2.29 -12.61
N PRO A 65 -8.51 3.38 -12.62
CA PRO A 65 -8.67 4.44 -13.60
C PRO A 65 -8.30 3.91 -15.00
N ALA A 66 -9.00 4.39 -16.02
CA ALA A 66 -8.82 4.01 -17.42
C ALA A 66 -7.60 4.68 -18.08
#